data_AF-A0A925PE06-F1
#
_entry.id   AF-A0A925PE06-F1
#
_cell.length_a   1.000
_cell.length_b   1.000
_cell.length_c   1.000
_cell.angle_alpha   90.00
_cell.angle_beta   90.00
_cell.angle_gamma   90.00
#
_symmetry.space_group_name_H-M   'P 1'
#
loop_
_entity.id
_entity.type
_entity.pdbx_description
1 polymer ?
#
loop_
_entity_poly.entity_id
_entity_poly.type
_entity_poly.pdbx_seq_one_letter_code
_entity_poly.pdbx_strand_id
1 'polypeptide(L)'
;MSLSQKEAGFRFEFGAGVVTDPGLAVPVLAGESGETLFGGARGVGQDEADGGFALFEDGDWLIGVRVVEVRVDLGAQAEEIYRDLLKLAGARGRRLARIWNYVPAINEDAAEGLENYRVFCRGRAAA
;
A
#
# COMPACT_ATOMS: atom_id res chain seq x y z
N MET A 1 29.55 -18.02 15.25
CA MET A 1 28.24 -18.22 14.60
C MET A 1 27.73 -16.84 14.22
N SER A 2 28.03 -16.39 13.00
CA SER A 2 27.70 -15.04 12.55
C SER A 2 26.22 -14.99 12.19
N LEU A 3 25.45 -14.15 12.88
CA LEU A 3 24.10 -13.79 12.45
C LEU A 3 24.27 -13.00 11.16
N SER A 4 24.05 -13.67 10.02
CA SER A 4 23.87 -13.01 8.74
C SER A 4 22.73 -12.02 8.90
N GLN A 5 23.04 -10.72 9.01
CA GLN A 5 22.03 -9.69 8.80
C GLN A 5 21.48 -9.93 7.40
N LYS A 6 20.24 -10.42 7.30
CA LYS A 6 19.51 -10.43 6.04
C LYS A 6 19.43 -8.97 5.61
N GLU A 7 20.07 -8.64 4.50
CA GLU A 7 19.91 -7.34 3.85
C GLU A 7 18.41 -7.09 3.68
N ALA A 8 17.89 -6.15 4.48
CA ALA A 8 16.49 -5.80 4.48
C ALA A 8 16.26 -4.96 3.23
N GLY A 9 15.60 -5.56 2.25
CA GLY A 9 15.01 -4.86 1.11
C GLY A 9 13.50 -4.80 1.27
N PHE A 10 12.87 -3.86 0.58
CA PHE A 10 11.41 -3.79 0.51
C PHE A 10 10.92 -4.89 -0.43
N ARG A 11 10.29 -5.90 0.17
CA ARG A 11 9.69 -7.05 -0.51
C ARG A 11 8.24 -7.16 -0.08
N PHE A 12 7.32 -7.30 -1.02
CA PHE A 12 5.93 -7.64 -0.74
C PHE A 12 5.67 -9.08 -1.20
N GLU A 13 4.95 -9.81 -0.37
CA GLU A 13 4.44 -11.14 -0.68
C GLU A 13 2.97 -11.05 -1.09
N PHE A 14 2.62 -11.90 -2.03
CA PHE A 14 1.28 -12.23 -2.49
C PHE A 14 0.91 -13.60 -1.94
N GLY A 15 -0.24 -13.71 -1.28
CA GLY A 15 -0.70 -14.99 -0.74
C GLY A 15 -2.20 -15.04 -0.57
N ALA A 16 -2.76 -16.25 -0.69
CA ALA A 16 -4.14 -16.49 -0.35
C ALA A 16 -4.30 -16.49 1.19
N GLY A 17 -4.75 -15.36 1.75
CA GLY A 17 -5.50 -15.37 3.01
C GLY A 17 -4.92 -14.68 4.24
N VAL A 18 -3.71 -14.08 4.21
CA VAL A 18 -3.22 -13.27 5.35
C VAL A 18 -2.41 -12.07 4.86
N VAL A 19 -2.84 -10.87 5.28
CA VAL A 19 -2.01 -9.65 5.18
C VAL A 19 -0.88 -9.77 6.19
N THR A 20 0.37 -9.86 5.72
CA THR A 20 1.56 -9.67 6.57
C THR A 20 2.02 -8.22 6.48
N ASP A 21 2.90 -7.75 7.36
CA ASP A 21 3.48 -6.40 7.25
C ASP A 21 4.95 -6.50 6.74
N PRO A 22 5.24 -6.16 5.47
CA PRO A 22 4.29 -5.93 4.37
C PRO A 22 3.91 -7.25 3.64
N GLY A 23 2.67 -7.35 3.17
CA GLY A 23 2.12 -8.52 2.49
C GLY A 23 0.65 -8.35 2.17
N LEU A 24 0.25 -8.83 0.99
CA LEU A 24 -1.06 -8.61 0.41
C LEU A 24 -1.81 -9.92 0.28
N ALA A 25 -3.07 -9.92 0.70
CA ALA A 25 -3.99 -11.05 0.53
C ALA A 25 -4.50 -11.15 -0.92
N VAL A 26 -3.58 -11.24 -1.88
CA VAL A 26 -3.87 -11.33 -3.32
C VAL A 26 -3.39 -12.69 -3.82
N PRO A 27 -4.23 -13.46 -4.53
CA PRO A 27 -3.85 -14.78 -5.01
C PRO A 27 -2.76 -14.69 -6.07
N VAL A 28 -1.77 -15.59 -5.97
CA VAL A 28 -0.73 -15.76 -6.98
C VAL A 28 -1.32 -16.54 -8.16
N LEU A 29 -1.48 -15.89 -9.30
CA LEU A 29 -2.03 -16.53 -10.50
C LEU A 29 -0.98 -17.39 -11.23
N ALA A 30 0.27 -16.95 -11.22
CA ALA A 30 1.43 -17.67 -11.75
C ALA A 30 2.73 -17.02 -11.25
N GLY A 31 3.83 -17.78 -11.27
CA GLY A 31 5.16 -17.27 -10.93
C GLY A 31 5.46 -17.30 -9.42
N GLU A 32 6.46 -16.51 -9.03
CA GLU A 32 6.86 -16.40 -7.62
C GLU A 32 5.81 -15.62 -6.81
N SER A 33 5.69 -15.98 -5.53
CA SER A 33 4.72 -15.38 -4.61
C SER A 33 5.13 -14.02 -4.07
N GLY A 34 6.23 -13.42 -4.52
CA GLY A 34 6.68 -12.14 -4.00
C GLY A 34 7.75 -11.51 -4.86
N GLU A 35 7.84 -10.18 -4.79
CA GLU A 35 8.74 -9.37 -5.61
C GLU A 35 9.53 -8.41 -4.72
N THR A 36 10.84 -8.30 -5.00
CA THR A 36 11.72 -7.33 -4.36
C THR A 36 11.90 -6.14 -5.30
N LEU A 37 11.28 -5.00 -4.98
CA LEU A 37 11.41 -3.79 -5.80
C LEU A 37 12.63 -2.94 -5.43
N PHE A 38 13.02 -2.94 -4.15
CA PHE A 38 14.11 -2.10 -3.64
C PHE A 38 14.96 -2.91 -2.67
N GLY A 39 16.01 -3.54 -3.20
CA GLY A 39 16.86 -4.47 -2.45
C GLY A 39 17.64 -3.83 -1.29
N GLY A 40 17.83 -2.51 -1.31
CA GLY A 40 18.54 -1.76 -0.27
C GLY A 40 17.63 -1.02 0.72
N ALA A 41 16.30 -1.15 0.58
CA ALA A 41 15.35 -0.31 1.31
C ALA A 41 15.30 -0.59 2.81
N ARG A 42 15.45 0.46 3.63
CA ARG A 42 15.46 0.37 5.09
C ARG A 42 14.24 1.04 5.69
N GLY A 43 13.66 0.45 6.74
CA GLY A 43 12.54 1.06 7.45
C GLY A 43 12.92 2.38 8.12
N VAL A 44 12.05 3.39 8.03
CA VAL A 44 12.29 4.75 8.53
C VAL A 44 11.66 4.97 9.92
N GLY A 45 11.01 3.96 10.50
CA GLY A 45 10.15 4.08 11.67
C GLY A 45 8.71 4.50 11.31
N GLN A 46 7.83 4.57 12.30
CA GLN A 46 6.44 5.03 12.15
C GLN A 46 6.20 6.27 13.01
N ASP A 47 5.68 7.33 12.41
CA ASP A 47 5.13 8.50 13.10
C ASP A 47 3.61 8.58 12.87
N GLU A 48 2.84 9.08 13.85
CA GLU A 48 1.41 9.37 13.65
C GLU A 48 1.20 10.35 12.48
N ALA A 49 2.14 11.28 12.27
CA ALA A 49 2.14 12.21 11.15
C ALA A 49 2.26 11.53 9.77
N ASP A 50 2.69 10.26 9.72
CA ASP A 50 2.82 9.51 8.47
C ASP A 50 1.49 8.91 7.99
N GLY A 51 0.35 9.22 8.63
CA GLY A 51 -0.98 8.85 8.13
C GLY A 51 -1.21 7.35 8.05
N GLY A 52 -0.55 6.57 8.92
CA GLY A 52 -0.64 5.11 8.95
C GLY A 52 0.13 4.39 7.83
N PHE A 53 1.02 5.08 7.12
CA PHE A 53 1.93 4.42 6.17
C PHE A 53 3.16 3.86 6.89
N ALA A 54 3.50 2.60 6.62
CA ALA A 54 4.83 2.06 6.89
C ALA A 54 5.81 2.57 5.82
N LEU A 55 6.91 3.19 6.26
CA LEU A 55 7.85 3.88 5.37
C LEU A 55 9.21 3.19 5.28
N PHE A 56 9.75 3.18 4.07
CA PHE A 56 11.09 2.67 3.76
C PHE A 56 11.83 3.65 2.85
N GLU A 57 13.15 3.72 2.98
CA GLU A 57 14.01 4.55 2.14
C GLU A 57 15.06 3.71 1.42
N ASP A 58 15.26 3.97 0.14
CA ASP A 58 16.36 3.43 -0.69
C ASP A 58 16.96 4.56 -1.54
N GLY A 59 18.04 5.16 -1.07
CA GLY A 59 18.63 6.36 -1.69
C GLY A 59 17.65 7.54 -1.69
N ASP A 60 17.31 8.04 -2.88
CA ASP A 60 16.36 9.16 -3.06
C ASP A 60 14.89 8.71 -3.09
N TRP A 61 14.63 7.41 -3.00
CA TRP A 61 13.28 6.86 -3.02
C TRP A 61 12.71 6.76 -1.62
N LEU A 62 11.47 7.23 -1.48
CA LEU A 62 10.62 6.95 -0.31
C LEU A 62 9.52 5.99 -0.77
N ILE A 63 9.43 4.85 -0.10
CA ILE A 63 8.42 3.83 -0.32
C ILE A 63 7.45 3.87 0.84
N GLY A 64 6.15 3.89 0.54
CA GLY A 64 5.09 3.86 1.55
C GLY A 64 4.11 2.72 1.28
N VAL A 65 3.75 2.01 2.34
CA VAL A 65 2.71 0.97 2.31
C VAL A 65 1.66 1.28 3.37
N ARG A 66 0.39 1.23 2.97
CA ARG A 66 -0.74 1.24 3.90
C ARG A 66 -1.71 0.16 3.49
N VAL A 67 -1.99 -0.76 4.40
CA VAL A 67 -2.99 -1.81 4.24
C VAL A 67 -4.04 -1.60 5.31
N VAL A 68 -5.31 -1.59 4.91
CA VAL A 68 -6.45 -1.36 5.81
C VAL A 68 -7.54 -2.38 5.53
N GLU A 69 -8.34 -2.69 6.54
CA GLU A 69 -9.59 -3.40 6.33
C GLU A 69 -10.58 -2.51 5.57
N VAL A 70 -11.29 -3.10 4.61
CA VAL A 70 -12.26 -2.37 3.79
C VAL A 70 -13.50 -2.04 4.62
N ARG A 71 -13.86 -0.76 4.65
CA ARG A 71 -15.09 -0.26 5.27
C ARG A 71 -16.26 -0.33 4.29
N VAL A 72 -17.49 -0.29 4.81
CA VAL A 72 -18.72 -0.22 3.98
C VAL A 72 -18.68 0.99 3.02
N ASP A 73 -18.14 2.12 3.47
CA ASP A 73 -17.92 3.31 2.65
C ASP A 73 -16.51 3.30 2.03
N LEU A 74 -16.33 2.44 1.03
CA LEU A 74 -15.08 2.31 0.27
C LEU A 74 -14.65 3.63 -0.38
N GLY A 75 -15.60 4.47 -0.80
CA GLY A 75 -15.34 5.74 -1.46
C GLY A 75 -14.68 6.74 -0.50
N ALA A 76 -15.31 6.98 0.65
CA ALA A 76 -14.74 7.88 1.66
C ALA A 76 -13.41 7.33 2.22
N GLN A 77 -13.30 6.01 2.40
CA GLN A 77 -12.04 5.40 2.83
C GLN A 77 -10.91 5.62 1.81
N ALA A 78 -11.19 5.49 0.51
CA ALA A 78 -10.21 5.76 -0.54
C ALA A 78 -9.81 7.25 -0.57
N GLU A 79 -10.77 8.17 -0.43
CA GLU A 79 -10.50 9.61 -0.34
C GLU A 79 -9.55 9.92 0.83
N GLU A 80 -9.86 9.41 2.03
CA GLU A 80 -9.06 9.61 3.25
C GLU A 80 -7.60 9.16 3.04
N ILE A 81 -7.40 7.94 2.54
CA ILE A 81 -6.05 7.38 2.31
C ILE A 81 -5.26 8.22 1.30
N TYR A 82 -5.90 8.68 0.22
CA TYR A 82 -5.22 9.50 -0.78
C TYR A 82 -4.92 10.91 -0.26
N ARG A 83 -5.80 11.51 0.55
CA ARG A 83 -5.49 12.78 1.21
C ARG A 83 -4.29 12.66 2.13
N ASP A 84 -4.20 11.58 2.90
CA ASP A 84 -3.06 11.32 3.78
C ASP A 84 -1.77 11.09 2.98
N LEU A 85 -1.83 10.31 1.89
CA LEU A 85 -0.70 10.11 0.98
C LEU A 85 -0.17 11.44 0.41
N LEU A 86 -1.05 12.31 -0.07
CA LEU A 86 -0.67 13.59 -0.65
C LEU A 86 -0.07 14.54 0.39
N LYS A 87 -0.63 14.58 1.60
CA LYS A 87 -0.07 15.32 2.73
C LYS A 87 1.31 14.81 3.11
N LEU A 88 1.47 13.49 3.24
CA LEU A 88 2.75 12.85 3.54
C LEU A 88 3.81 13.19 2.48
N ALA A 89 3.47 13.05 1.20
CA ALA A 89 4.36 13.38 0.10
C ALA A 89 4.79 14.85 0.15
N GLY A 90 3.86 15.76 0.40
CA GLY A 90 4.13 17.19 0.58
C GLY A 90 5.05 17.47 1.79
N ALA A 91 4.74 16.90 2.95
CA ALA A 91 5.50 17.07 4.18
C ALA A 91 6.94 16.53 4.07
N ARG A 92 7.13 15.42 3.35
CA ARG A 92 8.45 14.82 3.09
C ARG A 92 9.17 15.45 1.89
N GLY A 93 8.56 16.42 1.20
CA GLY A 93 9.14 17.07 0.02
C GLY A 93 9.34 16.11 -1.16
N ARG A 94 8.50 15.08 -1.29
CA ARG A 94 8.63 14.03 -2.32
C ARG A 94 7.55 14.19 -3.41
N ARG A 95 7.86 13.66 -4.60
CA ARG A 95 6.92 13.54 -5.73
C ARG A 95 6.53 12.08 -5.92
N LEU A 96 5.26 11.83 -6.24
CA LEU A 96 4.76 10.48 -6.49
C LEU A 96 5.27 9.99 -7.86
N ALA A 97 5.97 8.84 -7.86
CA ALA A 97 6.46 8.21 -9.09
C ALA A 97 5.59 7.03 -9.53
N ARG A 98 5.02 6.29 -8.58
CA ARG A 98 4.21 5.10 -8.84
C ARG A 98 3.27 4.81 -7.67
N ILE A 99 2.07 4.32 -7.97
CA ILE A 99 1.08 3.86 -6.99
C ILE A 99 0.53 2.51 -7.46
N TRP A 100 0.42 1.56 -6.54
CA TRP A 100 -0.32 0.32 -6.74
C TRP A 100 -1.52 0.31 -5.80
N ASN A 101 -2.67 -0.17 -6.29
CA ASN A 101 -3.89 -0.27 -5.50
C ASN A 101 -4.42 -1.71 -5.60
N TYR A 102 -4.65 -2.33 -4.46
CA TYR A 102 -5.22 -3.67 -4.37
C TYR A 102 -6.59 -3.53 -3.70
N VAL A 103 -7.63 -3.49 -4.52
CA VAL A 103 -9.02 -3.33 -4.06
C VAL A 103 -9.67 -4.72 -4.06
N PRO A 104 -10.08 -5.26 -2.90
CA PRO A 104 -10.77 -6.55 -2.83
C PRO A 104 -12.06 -6.55 -3.64
N ALA A 105 -12.39 -7.70 -4.23
CA ALA A 105 -13.65 -7.89 -4.98
C ALA A 105 -13.93 -6.73 -5.96
N ILE A 106 -12.90 -6.29 -6.68
CA ILE A 106 -12.90 -5.04 -7.46
C ILE A 106 -14.05 -4.92 -8.46
N ASN A 107 -14.56 -6.06 -8.96
CA ASN A 107 -15.66 -6.14 -9.92
C ASN A 107 -17.04 -6.45 -9.31
N GLU A 108 -17.13 -6.63 -7.99
CA GLU A 108 -18.42 -6.81 -7.32
C GLU A 108 -19.12 -5.48 -7.11
N ASP A 109 -20.45 -5.53 -7.03
CA ASP A 109 -21.27 -4.37 -6.71
C ASP A 109 -21.14 -4.01 -5.23
N ALA A 110 -20.82 -2.75 -4.94
CA ALA A 110 -20.91 -2.18 -3.62
C ALA A 110 -22.39 -2.03 -3.20
N ALA A 111 -22.62 -1.65 -1.93
CA ALA A 111 -23.95 -1.52 -1.34
C ALA A 111 -24.90 -0.59 -2.14
N GLU A 112 -24.37 0.32 -2.96
CA GLU A 112 -25.13 1.28 -3.77
C GLU A 112 -25.45 0.78 -5.20
N GLY A 113 -25.16 -0.48 -5.52
CA GLY A 113 -25.34 -1.04 -6.88
C GLY A 113 -24.31 -0.52 -7.88
N LEU A 114 -23.17 -0.02 -7.39
CA LEU A 114 -22.03 0.42 -8.19
C LEU A 114 -20.84 -0.50 -7.94
N GLU A 115 -20.18 -0.93 -9.01
CA GLU A 115 -18.92 -1.69 -8.95
C GLU A 115 -17.90 -1.04 -7.98
N ASN A 116 -17.27 -1.85 -7.13
CA ASN A 116 -16.25 -1.43 -6.17
C ASN A 116 -15.13 -0.60 -6.81
N TYR A 117 -14.69 -0.97 -8.02
CA TYR A 117 -13.74 -0.19 -8.81
C TYR A 117 -14.18 1.27 -9.01
N ARG A 118 -15.45 1.48 -9.37
CA ARG A 118 -16.00 2.81 -9.66
C ARG A 118 -16.15 3.63 -8.39
N VAL A 119 -16.59 3.00 -7.30
CA VAL A 119 -16.68 3.63 -5.97
C VAL A 119 -15.28 4.07 -5.50
N PHE A 120 -14.29 3.17 -5.55
CA PHE A 120 -12.89 3.48 -5.28
C PHE A 120 -12.36 4.63 -6.14
N CYS A 121 -12.61 4.59 -7.45
CA CYS A 121 -12.15 5.64 -8.37
C CYS A 121 -12.75 7.01 -8.04
N ARG A 122 -14.02 7.08 -7.61
CA ARG A 122 -14.66 8.34 -7.18
C ARG A 122 -13.97 8.91 -5.94
N GLY A 123 -13.74 8.08 -4.92
CA GLY A 123 -13.05 8.48 -3.70
C GLY A 123 -11.63 9.00 -4.00
N ARG A 124 -10.87 8.24 -4.80
CA ARG A 124 -9.53 8.66 -5.24
C ARG A 124 -9.52 9.99 -5.99
N ALA A 125 -10.52 10.25 -6.83
CA ALA A 125 -10.61 11.49 -7.61
C ALA A 125 -11.05 12.69 -6.75
N ALA A 126 -11.69 12.46 -5.61
CA ALA A 126 -12.14 13.52 -4.70
C ALA A 126 -11.04 14.03 -3.75
N ALA A 127 -9.99 13.22 -3.54
CA ALA A 127 -8.84 13.58 -2.71
C ALA A 127 -8.04 14.75 -3.30
#